data_AF-A0A944H3N3-F1
#
_entry.id   AF-A0A944H3N3-F1
#
_cell.length_a   1.000
_cell.length_b   1.000
_cell.length_c   1.000
_cell.angle_alpha   90.00
_cell.angle_beta   90.00
_cell.angle_gamma   90.00
#
_symmetry.space_group_name_H-M   'P 1'
#
loop_
_entity.id
_entity.type
_entity.pdbx_description
1 polymer ?
#
loop_
_entity_poly.entity_id
_entity_poly.type
_entity_poly.pdbx_seq_one_letter_code
_entity_poly.pdbx_strand_id
1 'polypeptide(L)'
;MDKKINGKNVLKLSEKLKDSEPSSEGHFEKNPHIWTSPENAKIIAEKIKNFLAKIQKENKEIFIKNYENFIKKIDNLVENFREKTNGKKQQYFIVFHNAYDYLFKDLKIDISKKIVFKKSILNNPNSSELQNLTDKISKYNIKNAFIEPQFKNSNFEKIAKKYNLEILTLDPLGSDENTNGYLKNLENNLGSLEKIFE
;
A
#
# COMPACT_ATOMS: atom_id res chain seq x y z
N MET A 1 -8.92 -18.50 -19.51
CA MET A 1 -9.82 -18.07 -20.59
C MET A 1 -10.48 -16.78 -20.17
N ASP A 2 -10.48 -15.77 -21.04
CA ASP A 2 -11.13 -14.47 -20.77
C ASP A 2 -12.62 -14.71 -20.50
N LYS A 3 -13.09 -14.39 -19.30
CA LYS A 3 -14.53 -14.50 -18.99
C LYS A 3 -15.25 -13.40 -19.76
N LYS A 4 -16.35 -13.75 -20.43
CA LYS A 4 -17.27 -12.75 -20.97
C LYS A 4 -18.38 -12.52 -19.95
N ILE A 5 -18.66 -11.26 -19.63
CA ILE A 5 -19.84 -10.86 -18.85
C ILE A 5 -20.63 -9.90 -19.73
N ASN A 6 -21.89 -10.24 -20.02
CA ASN A 6 -22.78 -9.47 -20.91
C ASN A 6 -22.13 -9.13 -22.27
N GLY A 7 -21.45 -10.11 -22.88
CA GLY A 7 -20.77 -9.96 -24.17
C GLY A 7 -19.45 -9.19 -24.14
N LYS A 8 -19.08 -8.57 -23.01
CA LYS A 8 -17.82 -7.83 -22.86
C LYS A 8 -16.71 -8.74 -22.36
N ASN A 9 -15.52 -8.60 -22.91
CA ASN A 9 -14.32 -9.27 -22.41
C ASN A 9 -13.98 -8.73 -21.02
N VAL A 10 -13.88 -9.61 -20.03
CA VAL A 10 -13.55 -9.25 -18.64
C VAL A 10 -12.19 -9.83 -18.27
N LEU A 11 -11.29 -8.95 -17.86
CA LEU A 11 -9.98 -9.29 -17.33
C LEU A 11 -10.01 -9.23 -15.80
N LYS A 12 -9.81 -10.37 -15.14
CA LYS A 12 -9.70 -10.41 -13.68
C LYS A 12 -8.26 -10.17 -13.24
N LEU A 13 -8.03 -9.00 -12.66
CA LEU A 13 -6.69 -8.56 -12.26
C LEU A 13 -6.18 -9.27 -11.00
N SER A 14 -7.07 -9.67 -10.10
CA SER A 14 -6.73 -10.24 -8.78
C SER A 14 -6.23 -11.70 -8.77
N GLU A 15 -6.34 -12.44 -9.88
CA GLU A 15 -5.90 -13.85 -9.93
C GLU A 15 -4.37 -13.97 -10.12
N LYS A 16 -3.73 -15.05 -9.63
CA LYS A 16 -2.29 -15.29 -9.87
C LYS A 16 -1.38 -14.11 -9.47
N LEU A 17 -1.77 -13.35 -8.46
CA LEU A 17 -0.92 -12.34 -7.84
C LEU A 17 -0.17 -12.96 -6.67
N LYS A 18 0.98 -12.37 -6.30
CA LYS A 18 1.72 -12.81 -5.11
C LYS A 18 0.80 -12.71 -3.89
N ASP A 19 0.74 -13.79 -3.12
CA ASP A 19 -0.05 -13.91 -1.89
C ASP A 19 -1.56 -13.72 -2.04
N SER A 20 -2.11 -13.88 -3.25
CA SER A 20 -3.55 -13.77 -3.53
C SER A 20 -4.37 -15.05 -3.31
N GLU A 21 -3.74 -16.22 -3.09
CA GLU A 21 -4.45 -17.51 -2.99
C GLU A 21 -5.04 -17.78 -1.59
N PRO A 22 -6.31 -18.18 -1.44
CA PRO A 22 -6.98 -18.28 -0.14
C PRO A 22 -6.19 -19.12 0.87
N SER A 23 -6.06 -18.61 2.10
CA SER A 23 -5.73 -19.45 3.26
C SER A 23 -6.91 -20.36 3.53
N SER A 24 -6.68 -21.64 3.79
CA SER A 24 -7.70 -22.69 3.99
C SER A 24 -8.54 -22.54 5.26
N GLU A 25 -8.47 -21.40 5.95
CA GLU A 25 -9.15 -21.18 7.22
C GLU A 25 -9.95 -19.87 7.20
N GLY A 26 -11.28 -20.01 7.17
CA GLY A 26 -12.22 -18.99 7.63
C GLY A 26 -12.57 -17.88 6.63
N HIS A 27 -13.87 -17.59 6.53
CA HIS A 27 -14.45 -16.50 5.76
C HIS A 27 -14.15 -15.11 6.36
N PHE A 28 -12.88 -14.73 6.46
CA PHE A 28 -12.45 -13.34 6.49
C PHE A 28 -11.65 -13.09 5.22
N GLU A 29 -12.23 -12.29 4.32
CA GLU A 29 -11.67 -11.93 3.03
C GLU A 29 -10.20 -11.52 3.17
N LYS A 30 -9.34 -12.13 2.35
CA LYS A 30 -7.93 -11.71 2.25
C LYS A 30 -7.86 -10.20 2.08
N ASN A 31 -6.84 -9.60 2.71
CA ASN A 31 -6.56 -8.17 2.60
C ASN A 31 -6.68 -7.73 1.12
N PRO A 32 -7.65 -6.86 0.76
CA PRO A 32 -7.99 -6.59 -0.63
C PRO A 32 -7.00 -5.67 -1.32
N HIS A 33 -6.07 -5.04 -0.59
CA HIS A 33 -5.18 -3.97 -1.05
C HIS A 33 -3.97 -4.50 -1.85
N ILE A 34 -4.19 -5.49 -2.71
CA ILE A 34 -3.18 -6.19 -3.52
C ILE A 34 -2.36 -5.24 -4.41
N TRP A 35 -2.94 -4.13 -4.83
CA TRP A 35 -2.31 -3.15 -5.72
C TRP A 35 -1.25 -2.29 -5.02
N THR A 36 -1.25 -2.25 -3.68
CA THR A 36 -0.23 -1.52 -2.92
C THR A 36 1.16 -2.13 -3.09
N SER A 37 1.25 -3.42 -3.44
CA SER A 37 2.52 -4.09 -3.74
C SER A 37 3.07 -3.65 -5.10
N PRO A 38 4.30 -3.09 -5.16
CA PRO A 38 5.01 -2.83 -6.40
C PRO A 38 5.10 -4.07 -7.31
N GLU A 39 5.31 -5.25 -6.73
CA GLU A 39 5.43 -6.50 -7.47
C GLU A 39 4.09 -6.93 -8.09
N ASN A 40 3.00 -6.85 -7.33
CA ASN A 40 1.66 -7.12 -7.83
C ASN A 40 1.24 -6.08 -8.88
N ALA A 41 1.62 -4.82 -8.73
CA ALA A 41 1.35 -3.79 -9.73
C ALA A 41 2.02 -4.09 -11.08
N LYS A 42 3.24 -4.64 -11.09
CA LYS A 42 3.90 -5.12 -12.32
C LYS A 42 3.11 -6.26 -12.97
N ILE A 43 2.62 -7.24 -12.18
CA ILE A 43 1.82 -8.36 -12.71
C ILE A 43 0.47 -7.86 -13.26
N ILE A 44 -0.18 -6.93 -12.55
CA ILE A 44 -1.43 -6.29 -12.99
C ILE A 44 -1.20 -5.55 -14.31
N ALA A 45 -0.14 -4.74 -14.39
CA ALA A 45 0.21 -4.01 -15.61
C ALA A 45 0.54 -4.95 -16.77
N GLU A 46 1.18 -6.09 -16.50
CA GLU A 46 1.48 -7.09 -17.52
C GLU A 46 0.20 -7.67 -18.13
N LYS A 47 -0.78 -8.02 -17.27
CA LYS A 47 -2.09 -8.50 -17.72
C LYS A 47 -2.81 -7.47 -18.56
N ILE A 48 -2.80 -6.20 -18.12
CA ILE A 48 -3.41 -5.09 -18.88
C ILE A 48 -2.74 -4.96 -20.24
N LYS A 49 -1.41 -4.93 -20.30
CA LYS A 49 -0.63 -4.89 -21.55
C LYS A 49 -0.96 -6.05 -22.47
N ASN A 50 -1.00 -7.28 -21.96
CA ASN A 50 -1.31 -8.48 -22.74
C ASN A 50 -2.74 -8.44 -23.30
N PHE A 51 -3.69 -7.97 -22.49
CA PHE A 51 -5.08 -7.83 -22.91
C PHE A 51 -5.26 -6.76 -23.98
N LEU A 52 -4.71 -5.56 -23.77
CA LEU A 52 -4.76 -4.46 -24.73
C LEU A 52 -4.08 -4.84 -26.06
N ALA A 53 -2.92 -5.48 -26.01
CA ALA A 53 -2.22 -5.99 -27.20
C ALA A 53 -3.02 -7.05 -27.98
N LYS A 54 -3.92 -7.78 -27.32
CA LYS A 54 -4.79 -8.77 -27.96
C LYS A 54 -5.98 -8.12 -28.67
N ILE A 55 -6.57 -7.06 -28.09
CA ILE A 55 -7.78 -6.41 -28.61
C ILE A 55 -7.48 -5.25 -29.58
N GLN A 56 -6.30 -4.63 -29.49
CA GLN A 56 -5.83 -3.52 -30.35
C GLN A 56 -4.44 -3.87 -30.88
N LYS A 57 -4.40 -4.79 -31.87
CA LYS A 57 -3.16 -5.38 -32.37
C LYS A 57 -2.23 -4.35 -33.02
N GLU A 58 -2.82 -3.34 -33.66
CA GLU A 58 -2.14 -2.20 -34.28
C GLU A 58 -1.36 -1.34 -33.27
N ASN A 59 -1.77 -1.36 -31.99
CA ASN A 59 -1.14 -0.59 -30.91
C ASN A 59 -0.25 -1.46 -30.00
N LYS A 60 -0.01 -2.72 -30.36
CA LYS A 60 0.71 -3.69 -29.52
C LYS A 60 2.08 -3.19 -29.03
N GLU A 61 2.88 -2.60 -29.93
CA GLU A 61 4.23 -2.13 -29.59
C GLU A 61 4.19 -0.97 -28.58
N ILE A 62 3.19 -0.09 -28.68
CA ILE A 62 2.98 1.01 -27.74
C ILE A 62 2.70 0.46 -26.34
N PHE A 63 1.84 -0.56 -26.21
CA PHE A 63 1.55 -1.16 -24.91
C PHE A 63 2.74 -1.87 -24.29
N ILE A 64 3.56 -2.56 -25.11
CA ILE A 64 4.80 -3.22 -24.64
C ILE A 64 5.78 -2.17 -24.12
N LYS A 65 6.06 -1.13 -24.91
CA LYS A 65 6.98 -0.05 -24.53
C LYS A 65 6.52 0.68 -23.27
N ASN A 66 5.21 0.94 -23.14
CA ASN A 66 4.65 1.59 -21.95
C ASN A 66 4.78 0.70 -20.71
N TYR A 67 4.55 -0.60 -20.85
CA TYR A 67 4.74 -1.56 -19.75
C TYR A 67 6.20 -1.63 -19.30
N GLU A 68 7.14 -1.76 -20.22
CA GLU A 68 8.58 -1.79 -19.92
C GLU A 68 9.04 -0.52 -19.20
N ASN A 69 8.61 0.65 -19.67
CA ASN A 69 8.88 1.92 -19.01
C ASN A 69 8.25 2.00 -17.62
N PHE A 70 7.04 1.49 -17.44
CA PHE A 70 6.35 1.48 -16.16
C PHE A 70 7.05 0.61 -15.13
N ILE A 71 7.39 -0.64 -15.47
CA ILE A 71 8.06 -1.55 -14.53
C ILE A 71 9.45 -1.05 -14.15
N LYS A 72 10.21 -0.49 -15.11
CA LYS A 72 11.53 0.11 -14.84
C LYS A 72 11.44 1.26 -13.85
N LYS A 73 10.42 2.11 -13.95
CA LYS A 73 10.19 3.19 -12.99
C LYS A 73 9.82 2.67 -11.60
N ILE A 74 9.03 1.59 -11.51
CA ILE A 74 8.74 0.93 -10.23
C ILE A 74 10.03 0.38 -9.61
N ASP A 75 10.85 -0.32 -10.38
CA ASP A 75 12.12 -0.89 -9.92
C ASP A 75 13.03 0.19 -9.34
N ASN A 76 13.25 1.27 -10.11
CA ASN A 76 14.07 2.39 -9.65
C ASN A 76 13.56 3.01 -8.34
N LEU A 77 12.23 3.18 -8.17
CA LEU A 77 11.66 3.74 -6.94
C LEU A 77 11.92 2.81 -5.74
N VAL A 78 11.72 1.51 -5.91
CA VAL A 78 11.93 0.50 -4.85
C VAL A 78 13.41 0.36 -4.50
N GLU A 79 14.30 0.39 -5.49
CA GLU A 79 15.76 0.36 -5.30
C GLU A 79 16.23 1.60 -4.55
N ASN A 80 15.83 2.80 -4.98
CA ASN A 80 16.17 4.04 -4.28
C ASN A 80 15.72 4.03 -2.80
N PHE A 81 14.51 3.53 -2.53
CA PHE A 81 14.03 3.38 -1.15
C PHE A 81 14.93 2.42 -0.34
N ARG A 82 15.28 1.27 -0.93
CA ARG A 82 16.15 0.27 -0.27
C ARG A 82 17.54 0.83 0.00
N GLU A 83 18.12 1.57 -0.94
CA GLU A 83 19.43 2.21 -0.76
C GLU A 83 19.41 3.22 0.40
N LYS A 84 18.41 4.10 0.43
CA LYS A 84 18.28 5.13 1.49
C LYS A 84 17.99 4.56 2.87
N THR A 85 17.40 3.37 2.95
CA THR A 85 17.04 2.70 4.21
C THR A 85 18.05 1.61 4.60
N ASN A 86 19.02 1.30 3.73
CA ASN A 86 20.00 0.26 3.97
C ASN A 86 20.82 0.53 5.24
N GLY A 87 20.98 -0.49 6.07
CA GLY A 87 21.70 -0.39 7.34
C GLY A 87 21.03 0.45 8.43
N LYS A 88 19.89 1.09 8.17
CA LYS A 88 19.15 1.87 9.16
C LYS A 88 18.23 0.98 10.00
N LYS A 89 18.06 1.33 11.26
CA LYS A 89 17.17 0.60 12.17
C LYS A 89 15.74 1.12 12.05
N GLN A 90 14.83 0.25 11.61
CA GLN A 90 13.41 0.56 11.58
C GLN A 90 12.85 0.84 12.99
N GLN A 91 12.12 1.93 13.14
CA GLN A 91 11.39 2.32 14.35
C GLN A 91 9.98 1.70 14.37
N TYR A 92 9.33 1.77 15.54
CA TYR A 92 7.90 1.49 15.64
C TYR A 92 7.10 2.64 15.03
N PHE A 93 5.99 2.30 14.36
CA PHE A 93 5.17 3.26 13.64
C PHE A 93 3.69 2.88 13.66
N ILE A 94 2.82 3.84 13.41
CA ILE A 94 1.37 3.63 13.34
C ILE A 94 0.89 3.80 11.90
N VAL A 95 0.02 2.92 11.44
CA VAL A 95 -0.77 3.11 10.21
C VAL A 95 -2.24 3.30 10.54
N PHE A 96 -2.96 4.05 9.70
CA PHE A 96 -4.37 4.34 9.91
C PHE A 96 -5.24 3.09 9.84
N HIS A 97 -5.20 2.32 8.74
CA HIS A 97 -5.75 0.97 8.72
C HIS A 97 -4.83 -0.05 8.04
N ASN A 98 -5.24 -1.32 8.05
CA ASN A 98 -4.40 -2.42 7.58
C ASN A 98 -4.37 -2.57 6.03
N ALA A 99 -3.91 -1.56 5.31
CA ALA A 99 -3.90 -1.54 3.84
C ALA A 99 -2.57 -1.97 3.19
N TYR A 100 -1.45 -1.94 3.92
CA TYR A 100 -0.12 -1.89 3.30
C TYR A 100 0.70 -3.17 3.45
N ASP A 101 0.08 -4.28 3.86
CA ASP A 101 0.81 -5.53 4.13
C ASP A 101 1.60 -6.03 2.90
N TYR A 102 1.02 -5.91 1.71
CA TYR A 102 1.70 -6.30 0.47
C TYR A 102 2.87 -5.36 0.13
N LEU A 103 2.68 -4.04 0.29
CA LEU A 103 3.76 -3.05 0.14
C LEU A 103 4.90 -3.34 1.12
N PHE A 104 4.58 -3.55 2.39
CA PHE A 104 5.57 -3.80 3.44
C PHE A 104 6.34 -5.09 3.20
N LYS A 105 5.68 -6.12 2.67
CA LYS A 105 6.35 -7.36 2.25
C LYS A 105 7.37 -7.10 1.13
N ASP A 106 6.99 -6.38 0.08
CA ASP A 106 7.90 -6.08 -1.05
C ASP A 106 9.10 -5.23 -0.63
N LEU A 107 8.90 -4.33 0.34
CA LEU A 107 9.93 -3.46 0.90
C LEU A 107 10.75 -4.09 2.03
N LYS A 108 10.38 -5.30 2.48
CA LYS A 108 10.96 -5.96 3.67
C LYS A 108 10.87 -5.13 4.95
N ILE A 109 9.77 -4.38 5.10
CA ILE A 109 9.45 -3.67 6.34
C ILE A 109 9.06 -4.68 7.41
N ASP A 110 9.65 -4.54 8.59
CA ASP A 110 9.36 -5.35 9.78
C ASP A 110 7.98 -4.99 10.33
N ILE A 111 6.97 -5.78 9.95
CA ILE A 111 5.59 -5.58 10.38
C ILE A 111 5.36 -5.85 11.88
N SER A 112 6.32 -6.44 12.61
CA SER A 112 6.20 -6.59 14.07
C SER A 112 6.26 -5.25 14.81
N LYS A 113 6.80 -4.22 14.15
CA LYS A 113 6.88 -2.83 14.64
C LYS A 113 5.73 -1.95 14.18
N LYS A 114 4.84 -2.48 13.34
CA LYS A 114 3.64 -1.81 12.87
C LYS A 114 2.55 -1.87 13.94
N ILE A 115 1.92 -0.73 14.21
CA ILE A 115 0.69 -0.65 15.00
C ILE A 115 -0.43 -0.13 14.10
N VAL A 116 -1.61 -0.73 14.21
CA VAL A 116 -2.77 -0.33 13.42
C VAL A 116 -3.72 0.47 14.29
N PHE A 117 -4.10 1.67 13.84
CA PHE A 117 -5.10 2.49 14.52
C PHE A 117 -6.50 1.87 14.38
N LYS A 118 -7.00 1.68 13.16
CA LYS A 118 -8.30 1.05 12.84
C LYS A 118 -8.12 -0.33 12.21
N LYS A 119 -8.77 -1.34 12.80
CA LYS A 119 -8.80 -2.70 12.23
C LYS A 119 -9.54 -2.79 10.90
N SER A 120 -10.53 -1.93 10.68
CA SER A 120 -11.28 -1.82 9.41
C SER A 120 -11.71 -0.38 9.17
N ILE A 121 -12.03 -0.03 7.92
CA ILE A 121 -12.53 1.31 7.57
C ILE A 121 -13.89 1.62 8.21
N LEU A 122 -14.68 0.61 8.57
CA LEU A 122 -16.05 0.78 9.07
C LEU A 122 -16.11 1.22 10.53
N ASN A 123 -15.21 0.72 11.38
CA ASN A 123 -15.34 0.85 12.83
C ASN A 123 -14.16 1.61 13.43
N ASN A 124 -14.46 2.66 14.20
CA ASN A 124 -13.43 3.35 15.00
C ASN A 124 -13.02 2.50 16.22
N PRO A 125 -11.81 2.71 16.77
CA PRO A 125 -11.36 1.95 17.92
C PRO A 125 -12.20 2.30 19.16
N ASN A 126 -12.50 1.30 19.98
CA ASN A 126 -13.16 1.51 21.27
C ASN A 126 -12.16 2.01 22.34
N SER A 127 -12.64 2.40 23.52
CA SER A 127 -11.79 2.96 24.58
C SER A 127 -10.64 2.05 25.02
N SER A 128 -10.86 0.73 25.06
CA SER A 128 -9.81 -0.24 25.42
C SER A 128 -8.74 -0.34 24.33
N GLU A 129 -9.15 -0.32 23.06
CA GLU A 129 -8.23 -0.30 21.92
C GLU A 129 -7.41 0.99 21.88
N LEU A 130 -8.01 2.14 22.18
CA LEU A 130 -7.31 3.41 22.30
C LEU A 130 -6.32 3.41 23.46
N GLN A 131 -6.68 2.87 24.63
CA GLN A 131 -5.76 2.74 25.76
C GLN A 131 -4.53 1.91 25.38
N ASN A 132 -4.74 0.72 24.82
CA ASN A 132 -3.66 -0.16 24.36
C ASN A 132 -2.77 0.50 23.30
N LEU A 133 -3.37 1.24 22.36
CA LEU A 133 -2.62 2.02 21.38
C LEU A 133 -1.72 3.05 22.08
N THR A 134 -2.26 3.81 23.03
CA THR A 134 -1.49 4.84 23.74
C THR A 134 -0.40 4.26 24.63
N ASP A 135 -0.63 3.10 25.27
CA ASP A 135 0.39 2.40 26.06
C ASP A 135 1.56 1.98 25.17
N LYS A 136 1.27 1.49 23.95
CA LYS A 136 2.29 1.12 22.97
C LYS A 136 3.05 2.33 22.43
N ILE A 137 2.38 3.47 22.20
CA ILE A 137 3.03 4.71 21.78
C ILE A 137 4.12 5.10 22.78
N SER A 138 3.77 5.15 24.07
CA SER A 138 4.73 5.48 25.13
C SER A 138 5.80 4.41 25.29
N LYS A 139 5.42 3.12 25.31
CA LYS A 139 6.35 2.00 25.50
C LYS A 139 7.44 1.91 24.43
N TYR A 140 7.06 2.14 23.17
CA TYR A 140 7.98 2.01 22.04
C TYR A 140 8.54 3.34 21.54
N ASN A 141 8.23 4.45 22.23
CA ASN A 141 8.63 5.80 21.85
C ASN A 141 8.35 6.10 20.37
N ILE A 142 7.11 5.84 19.96
CA ILE A 142 6.68 5.99 18.57
C ILE A 142 6.67 7.47 18.21
N LYS A 143 7.25 7.80 17.06
CA LYS A 143 7.29 9.17 16.53
C LYS A 143 6.40 9.35 15.29
N ASN A 144 6.32 8.33 14.44
CA ASN A 144 5.69 8.43 13.13
C ASN A 144 4.32 7.76 13.11
N ALA A 145 3.31 8.48 12.62
CA ALA A 145 1.98 7.96 12.41
C ALA A 145 1.48 8.34 11.01
N PHE A 146 0.99 7.35 10.27
CA PHE A 146 0.51 7.53 8.90
C PHE A 146 -1.00 7.63 8.86
N ILE A 147 -1.52 8.70 8.25
CA ILE A 147 -2.93 8.89 7.92
C ILE A 147 -3.17 8.70 6.42
N GLU A 148 -4.39 8.32 6.09
CA GLU A 148 -4.86 8.17 4.73
C GLU A 148 -5.68 9.39 4.30
N PRO A 149 -5.44 9.96 3.11
CA PRO A 149 -6.15 11.17 2.66
C PRO A 149 -7.68 11.00 2.58
N GLN A 150 -8.16 9.76 2.45
CA GLN A 150 -9.59 9.45 2.35
C GLN A 150 -10.35 9.64 3.67
N PHE A 151 -9.65 9.81 4.80
CA PHE A 151 -10.28 9.88 6.10
C PHE A 151 -9.88 11.14 6.87
N LYS A 152 -10.88 11.78 7.49
CA LYS A 152 -10.66 12.75 8.56
C LYS A 152 -10.99 12.07 9.89
N ASN A 153 -10.07 12.09 10.85
CA ASN A 153 -10.27 11.42 12.13
C ASN A 153 -9.71 12.25 13.29
N SER A 154 -10.62 12.93 13.99
CA SER A 154 -10.26 13.81 15.12
C SER A 154 -9.63 13.06 16.30
N ASN A 155 -9.94 11.77 16.49
CA ASN A 155 -9.29 10.97 17.55
C ASN A 155 -7.83 10.68 17.21
N PHE A 156 -7.54 10.35 15.95
CA PHE A 156 -6.17 10.16 15.47
C PHE A 156 -5.35 11.44 15.66
N GLU A 157 -5.89 12.59 15.22
CA GLU A 157 -5.24 13.90 15.37
C GLU A 157 -4.98 14.27 16.84
N LYS A 158 -5.97 14.05 17.72
CA LYS A 158 -5.83 14.31 19.17
C LYS A 158 -4.72 13.45 19.79
N ILE A 159 -4.66 12.17 19.42
CA ILE A 159 -3.62 11.25 19.92
C ILE A 159 -2.25 11.68 19.39
N ALA A 160 -2.14 11.96 18.09
CA ALA A 160 -0.90 12.44 17.50
C ALA A 160 -0.39 13.72 18.20
N LYS A 161 -1.27 14.70 18.43
CA LYS A 161 -0.92 15.92 19.18
C LYS A 161 -0.50 15.62 20.62
N LYS A 162 -1.23 14.75 21.33
CA LYS A 162 -0.93 14.40 22.73
C LYS A 162 0.44 13.74 22.90
N TYR A 163 0.84 12.90 21.95
CA TYR A 163 2.10 12.14 22.00
C TYR A 163 3.19 12.73 21.09
N ASN A 164 2.98 13.93 20.55
CA ASN A 164 3.90 14.61 19.64
C ASN A 164 4.34 13.72 18.46
N LEU A 165 3.37 13.02 17.85
CA LEU A 165 3.60 12.20 16.67
C LEU A 165 3.64 13.09 15.43
N GLU A 166 4.60 12.84 14.55
CA GLU A 166 4.61 13.35 13.19
C GLU A 166 3.56 12.60 12.38
N ILE A 167 2.56 13.35 11.87
CA ILE A 167 1.54 12.82 10.98
C ILE A 167 2.07 12.89 9.55
N LEU A 168 2.20 11.72 8.94
CA LEU A 168 2.66 11.54 7.56
C LEU A 168 1.52 10.91 6.73
N THR A 169 1.64 10.99 5.41
CA THR A 169 0.62 10.41 4.51
C THR A 169 1.07 9.05 3.99
N LEU A 170 0.19 8.06 4.09
CA LEU A 170 0.22 6.87 3.25
C LEU A 170 -1.11 6.76 2.53
N ASP A 171 -1.09 6.60 1.22
CA ASP A 171 -2.29 6.61 0.40
C ASP A 171 -2.43 5.31 -0.41
N PRO A 172 -3.37 4.43 -0.05
CA PRO A 172 -3.57 3.18 -0.77
C PRO A 172 -4.28 3.41 -2.10
N LEU A 173 -4.95 4.54 -2.32
CA LEU A 173 -5.73 4.83 -3.52
C LEU A 173 -5.05 5.82 -4.48
N GLY A 174 -4.10 6.63 -3.98
CA GLY A 174 -3.56 7.75 -4.73
C GLY A 174 -4.64 8.78 -5.03
N SER A 175 -5.37 9.19 -4.00
CA SER A 175 -6.36 10.26 -4.06
C SER A 175 -5.84 11.60 -3.52
N ASP A 176 -4.62 11.65 -2.99
CA ASP A 176 -3.96 12.92 -2.66
C ASP A 176 -3.84 13.80 -3.91
N GLU A 177 -4.09 15.09 -3.77
CA GLU A 177 -4.13 16.04 -4.89
C GLU A 177 -2.81 16.15 -5.67
N ASN A 178 -1.69 15.79 -5.03
CA ASN A 178 -0.37 15.78 -5.65
C ASN A 178 -0.03 14.45 -6.32
N THR A 179 -0.97 13.49 -6.33
CA THR A 179 -0.81 12.23 -7.04
C THR A 179 -1.25 12.38 -8.49
N ASN A 180 -0.35 12.06 -9.42
CA ASN A 180 -0.63 12.00 -10.85
C ASN A 180 -0.47 10.57 -11.37
N GLY A 181 -1.26 9.67 -10.80
CA GLY A 181 -1.23 8.23 -11.08
C GLY A 181 -0.29 7.41 -10.19
N TYR A 182 -0.28 6.10 -10.45
CA TYR A 182 0.32 5.08 -9.58
C TYR A 182 1.79 5.35 -9.22
N LEU A 183 2.63 5.72 -10.19
CA LEU A 183 4.06 5.92 -9.95
C LEU A 183 4.32 7.07 -8.97
N LYS A 184 3.59 8.18 -9.11
CA LYS A 184 3.74 9.32 -8.21
C LYS A 184 3.20 9.00 -6.82
N ASN A 185 2.10 8.27 -6.74
CA ASN A 185 1.59 7.78 -5.45
C ASN A 185 2.57 6.83 -4.75
N LEU A 186 3.18 5.90 -5.50
CA LEU A 186 4.21 5.02 -4.96
C LEU A 186 5.42 5.81 -4.47
N GLU A 187 5.92 6.76 -5.26
CA GLU A 187 7.02 7.65 -4.85
C GLU A 187 6.70 8.39 -3.54
N ASN A 188 5.52 9.01 -3.44
CA ASN A 188 5.11 9.73 -2.24
C ASN A 188 5.01 8.80 -1.01
N ASN A 189 4.40 7.63 -1.18
CA ASN A 189 4.30 6.63 -0.11
C ASN A 189 5.67 6.14 0.37
N LEU A 190 6.60 5.89 -0.56
CA LEU A 190 7.97 5.49 -0.22
C LEU A 190 8.70 6.62 0.52
N GLY A 191 8.56 7.86 0.07
CA GLY A 191 9.14 9.02 0.75
C GLY A 191 8.64 9.18 2.19
N SER A 192 7.33 9.01 2.42
CA SER A 192 6.77 8.98 3.78
C SER A 192 7.32 7.82 4.61
N LEU A 193 7.50 6.64 4.01
CA LEU A 193 8.03 5.46 4.71
C LEU A 193 9.50 5.59 5.08
N GLU A 194 10.30 6.41 4.39
CA GLU A 194 11.70 6.66 4.78
C GLU A 194 11.80 7.18 6.22
N LYS A 195 10.79 7.90 6.72
CA LYS A 195 10.74 8.45 8.09
C LYS A 195 10.79 7.41 9.20
N ILE A 196 10.37 6.17 8.96
CA ILE A 196 10.46 5.13 10.00
C ILE A 196 11.90 4.64 10.20
N PHE A 197 12.86 5.09 9.38
CA PHE A 197 14.28 4.75 9.46
C PHE A 197 15.15 5.94 9.92
N GLU A 198 14.57 7.10 10.22
CA GLU A 198 15.23 8.30 10.76
C GLU A 198 15.13 8.35 12.29
#